data_AF-A0A7X7WRN3-F1
#
_entry.id   AF-A0A7X7WRN3-F1
#
_cell.length_a   1.000
_cell.length_b   1.000
_cell.length_c   1.000
_cell.angle_alpha   90.00
_cell.angle_beta   90.00
_cell.angle_gamma   90.00
#
_symmetry.space_group_name_H-M   'P 1'
#
loop_
_entity.id
_entity.type
_entity.pdbx_description
1 polymer ?
#
loop_
_entity_poly.entity_id
_entity_poly.type
_entity_poly.pdbx_seq_one_letter_code
_entity_poly.pdbx_strand_id
1 'polypeptide(L)' 'MKAKDVMIPPREHLRTETTLRKAVRLPRSAHGGGTRIGVRELPVIDETGNMLGMLYEQDVYCAVAAAMLDHPCRSGGAR' A
#
# COMPACT_ATOMS: atom_id res chain seq x y z
N MET A 1 17.05 -12.13 20.28
CA MET A 1 16.30 -11.12 19.52
C MET A 1 15.25 -11.81 18.66
N LYS A 2 14.05 -11.24 18.58
CA LYS A 2 12.93 -11.71 17.76
C LYS A 2 12.58 -10.63 16.74
N ALA A 3 11.93 -11.00 15.63
CA ALA A 3 11.53 -10.04 14.59
C ALA A 3 10.68 -8.89 15.15
N LYS A 4 9.79 -9.17 16.11
CA LYS A 4 8.97 -8.16 16.79
C LYS A 4 9.77 -7.09 17.55
N ASP A 5 11.02 -7.40 17.93
CA ASP A 5 11.86 -6.49 18.74
C ASP A 5 12.52 -5.41 17.86
N VAL A 6 12.56 -5.60 16.55
CA VAL A 6 13.12 -4.65 15.56
C VAL A 6 12.09 -4.15 14.54
N MET A 7 10.90 -4.75 14.53
CA MET A 7 9.81 -4.37 13.63
C MET A 7 9.35 -2.94 13.91
N ILE A 8 9.22 -2.15 12.85
CA ILE A 8 8.49 -0.88 12.90
C ILE A 8 7.03 -1.21 12.59
N PRO A 9 6.09 -1.01 13.53
CA PRO A 9 4.69 -1.33 13.29
C PRO A 9 4.12 -0.43 12.18
N PRO A 10 3.35 -0.98 11.23
CA PRO A 10 2.67 -0.17 10.23
C PRO A 10 1.65 0.73 10.92
N ARG A 11 1.79 2.05 10.73
CA ARG A 11 0.88 3.05 11.31
C ARG A 11 -0.44 3.15 10.56
N GLU A 12 -0.43 2.80 9.28
CA GLU A 12 -1.58 2.85 8.39
C GLU A 12 -1.74 1.52 7.67
N HIS A 13 -3.00 1.18 7.39
CA HIS A 13 -3.40 -0.03 6.68
C HIS A 13 -4.62 0.29 5.82
N LEU A 14 -4.84 -0.52 4.80
CA LEU A 14 -6.00 -0.47 3.93
C LEU A 14 -6.99 -1.55 4.35
N ARG A 15 -8.27 -1.26 4.21
CA ARG A 15 -9.33 -2.27 4.26
C ARG A 15 -9.61 -2.76 2.84
N THR A 16 -10.15 -3.96 2.71
CA THR A 16 -10.57 -4.53 1.41
C THR A 16 -11.48 -3.59 0.62
N GLU A 17 -12.41 -2.93 1.30
CA GLU A 17 -13.37 -2.00 0.68
C GLU A 17 -12.79 -0.61 0.38
N THR A 18 -11.51 -0.36 0.71
CA THR A 18 -10.88 0.93 0.46
C THR A 18 -10.61 1.12 -1.03
N THR A 19 -11.27 2.11 -1.63
CA THR A 19 -11.02 2.48 -3.04
C THR A 19 -9.60 3.00 -3.26
N LEU A 20 -9.05 2.77 -4.46
CA LEU A 20 -7.73 3.30 -4.87
C LEU A 20 -7.61 4.81 -4.70
N ARG A 21 -8.69 5.56 -5.00
CA ARG A 21 -8.74 7.03 -4.82
C ARG A 21 -8.52 7.44 -3.36
N LYS A 22 -9.05 6.66 -2.42
CA LYS A 22 -8.85 6.91 -0.99
C LYS A 22 -7.45 6.49 -0.56
N ALA A 23 -6.95 5.36 -1.07
CA ALA A 23 -5.59 4.88 -0.78
C ALA A 23 -4.49 5.88 -1.17
N VAL A 24 -4.56 6.49 -2.36
CA VAL A 24 -3.55 7.48 -2.82
C VAL A 24 -3.56 8.80 -2.05
N ARG A 25 -4.63 9.06 -1.28
CA ARG A 25 -4.75 10.27 -0.44
C ARG A 25 -4.20 10.07 0.96
N LEU A 26 -3.78 8.86 1.31
CA LEU A 26 -3.21 8.58 2.61
C LEU A 26 -1.84 9.28 2.76
N PRO A 27 -1.57 9.91 3.91
CA PRO A 27 -0.28 10.49 4.18
C PRO A 27 0.77 9.37 4.31
N ARG A 28 1.95 9.56 3.73
CA ARG A 28 3.06 8.66 4.00
C ARG A 28 3.49 8.89 5.43
N SER A 29 3.54 7.82 6.22
CA SER A 29 4.30 7.83 7.47
C SER A 29 5.77 8.07 7.14
N ALA A 30 6.18 9.33 7.25
CA ALA A 30 7.55 9.76 7.07
C ALA A 30 8.34 9.46 8.35
N HIS A 31 9.44 8.71 8.22
CA HIS A 31 10.42 8.53 9.30
C HIS A 31 11.35 9.76 9.46
N GLY A 32 11.02 10.89 8.82
CA GLY A 32 11.80 12.11 8.89
C GLY A 32 11.07 13.31 8.30
N GLY A 33 10.64 14.22 9.16
CA GLY A 33 10.50 15.68 8.95
C GLY A 33 9.66 16.25 7.80
N GLY A 34 9.11 15.46 6.88
CA GLY A 34 8.39 15.97 5.71
C GLY A 34 7.11 15.19 5.41
N THR A 35 5.98 15.90 5.35
CA THR A 35 4.69 15.35 4.91
C THR A 35 4.75 15.03 3.41
N ARG A 36 4.90 13.75 3.08
CA ARG A 36 4.74 13.26 1.71
C ARG A 36 3.42 12.50 1.62
N ILE A 37 2.66 12.65 0.53
CA ILE A 37 1.37 11.97 0.32
C ILE A 37 1.59 10.79 -0.64
N GLY A 38 0.93 9.64 -0.43
CA GLY A 38 0.96 8.49 -1.35
C GLY A 38 1.10 7.12 -0.68
N VAL A 39 0.91 6.04 -1.46
CA VAL A 39 1.07 4.64 -1.02
C VAL A 39 2.52 4.23 -1.26
N ARG A 40 3.34 4.01 -0.22
CA ARG A 40 4.67 3.41 -0.42
C ARG A 40 4.59 1.89 -0.32
N GLU A 41 4.09 1.42 0.81
CA GLU A 41 3.85 0.02 1.13
C GLU A 41 2.79 -0.02 2.24
N LEU A 42 1.57 -0.42 1.91
CA LEU A 42 0.46 -0.44 2.87
C LEU A 42 -0.10 -1.86 3.01
N PRO A 43 -0.18 -2.42 4.22
CA PRO A 43 -0.84 -3.70 4.43
C PRO A 43 -2.34 -3.56 4.16
N VAL A 44 -2.89 -4.51 3.42
CA VAL A 44 -4.33 -4.67 3.24
C VAL A 44 -4.81 -5.70 4.26
N ILE A 45 -5.77 -5.31 5.09
CA ILE A 45 -6.36 -6.16 6.11
C ILE A 45 -7.84 -6.41 5.83
N ASP A 46 -8.35 -7.55 6.26
CA ASP A 46 -9.77 -7.86 6.26
C ASP A 46 -10.50 -7.22 7.46
N GLU A 47 -11.82 -7.44 7.54
CA GLU A 47 -12.67 -6.90 8.62
C GLU A 47 -12.33 -7.47 10.00
N THR A 48 -11.75 -8.67 10.05
CA THR A 48 -11.36 -9.37 11.28
C THR A 48 -9.94 -9.00 11.75
N GLY A 49 -9.22 -8.20 10.95
CA GLY A 49 -7.87 -7.74 11.25
C GLY A 49 -6.76 -8.64 10.71
N ASN A 50 -7.07 -9.65 9.89
CA ASN A 50 -6.02 -10.46 9.26
C ASN A 50 -5.41 -9.73 8.08
N MET A 51 -4.09 -9.85 7.92
CA MET A 51 -3.37 -9.32 6.78
C MET A 51 -3.60 -10.20 5.54
N LEU A 52 -4.17 -9.61 4.49
CA LEU A 52 -4.37 -10.26 3.19
C LEU A 52 -3.17 -10.09 2.26
N GLY A 53 -2.46 -8.96 2.36
CA GLY A 53 -1.32 -8.66 1.51
C GLY A 53 -0.79 -7.25 1.68
N MET A 54 0.01 -6.80 0.72
CA MET A 54 0.59 -5.46 0.66
C MET A 54 0.21 -4.78 -0.66
N LEU A 55 -0.17 -3.50 -0.60
CA LEU A 55 -0.31 -2.64 -1.77
C LEU A 55 0.91 -1.74 -1.90
N TYR A 56 1.60 -1.81 -3.04
CA TYR A 56 2.77 -0.99 -3.34
C TYR A 56 2.42 0.19 -4.27
N GLU A 57 3.25 1.24 -4.23
CA GLU A 57 3.14 2.38 -5.14
C GLU A 57 3.12 1.94 -6.62
N GLN A 58 3.97 0.96 -6.95
CA GLN A 58 4.08 0.41 -8.30
C GLN A 58 2.78 -0.26 -8.76
N ASP A 59 2.09 -0.97 -7.88
CA ASP A 59 0.83 -1.64 -8.24
C ASP A 59 -0.26 -0.61 -8.55
N VAL A 60 -0.31 0.48 -7.77
CA VAL A 60 -1.22 1.60 -8.04
C VAL A 60 -0.90 2.25 -9.39
N TYR A 61 0.38 2.53 -9.66
CA TYR A 61 0.80 3.06 -10.96
C TYR A 61 0.41 2.12 -12.11
N CYS A 62 0.70 0.82 -11.97
CA CYS A 62 0.40 -0.19 -12.97
C CYS A 62 -1.12 -0.28 -13.24
N ALA A 63 -1.94 -0.27 -12.19
CA ALA A 63 -3.40 -0.30 -12.32
C ALA A 63 -3.94 0.93 -13.05
N VAL A 64 -3.41 2.11 -12.74
CA VAL A 64 -3.82 3.36 -13.41
C VAL A 64 -3.33 3.40 -14.86
N ALA A 65 -2.08 3.01 -15.12
CA ALA A 65 -1.52 2.96 -16.47
C ALA A 65 -2.28 1.96 -17.37
N ALA A 66 -2.62 0.79 -16.84
CA ALA A 66 -3.44 -0.18 -17.55
C ALA A 66 -4.84 0.38 -17.85
N ALA A 67 -5.48 1.04 -16.87
CA ALA A 67 -6.82 1.59 -17.02
C ALA A 67 -6.89 2.78 -18.00
N MET A 68 -5.81 3.57 -18.14
CA MET A 68 -5.82 4.80 -18.95
C MET A 68 -5.11 4.66 -20.30
N LEU A 69 -4.09 3.81 -20.40
CA LEU A 69 -3.14 3.80 -21.52
C LEU A 69 -3.03 2.43 -22.22
N ASP A 70 -3.78 1.43 -21.76
CA ASP A 70 -3.66 0.02 -22.21
C ASP A 70 -2.20 -0.49 -22.16
N HIS A 71 -1.42 0.07 -21.23
CA HIS A 71 0.00 -0.22 -21.13
C HIS A 71 0.21 -1.51 -20.34
N PRO A 72 0.87 -2.53 -20.91
CA PRO A 72 1.19 -3.74 -20.16
C PRO A 72 2.17 -3.38 -19.05
N CYS A 73 1.71 -3.57 -17.81
CA CYS A 73 2.45 -3.26 -16.60
C CYS A 73 2.49 -4.52 -15.73
N ARG A 74 3.69 -5.00 -15.37
CA ARG A 74 3.85 -6.11 -14.42
C ARG A 74 3.84 -5.56 -12.99
N SER A 75 2.76 -5.81 -12.26
CA SER A 75 2.75 -5.72 -10.80
C SER A 75 3.54 -6.89 -10.21
N GLY A 76 4.25 -6.63 -9.12
CA GLY A 76 5.08 -7.63 -8.43
C GLY A 76 4.29 -8.50 -7.44
N GLY A 77 3.01 -8.18 -7.20
CA GLY A 77 2.17 -8.82 -6.20
C GLY A 77 0.96 -9.51 -6.81
N ALA A 78 1.15 -10.72 -7.33
CA ALA A 78 0.16 -11.81 -7.38
C ALA A 78 0.74 -12.97 -8.20
N ARG A 79 1.15 -14.04 -7.50
CA ARG A 79 1.00 -15.42 -7.96
C ARG A 79 0.07 -16.11 -6.98
#